data_AF-A0A016QS55-F1
#
_entry.id   AF-A0A016QS55-F1
#
_cell.length_a   1.000
_cell.length_b   1.000
_cell.length_c   1.000
_cell.angle_alpha   90.00
_cell.angle_beta   90.00
_cell.angle_gamma   90.00
#
_symmetry.space_group_name_H-M   'P 1'
#
loop_
_entity.id
_entity.type
_entity.pdbx_description
1 polymer ?
#
loop_
_entity_poly.entity_id
_entity_poly.type
_entity_poly.pdbx_seq_one_letter_code
_entity_poly.pdbx_strand_id
1 'polypeptide(L)' 'MRVDWNTTEAIWQMCGRAYSAYGRRRARSGGGQPRRILADFLIGAHALSLGATLVTLDDTHYRSAYPTLPLVMP' A
#
# COMPACT_ATOMS: atom_id res chain seq x y z
N MET A 1 -12.52 -13.01 16.35
CA MET A 1 -11.55 -12.03 15.79
C MET A 1 -10.20 -12.72 15.70
N ARG A 2 -9.58 -12.78 14.51
CA ARG A 2 -8.25 -13.37 14.31
C ARG A 2 -7.31 -12.25 13.91
N VAL A 3 -6.17 -12.15 14.59
CA VAL A 3 -5.11 -11.20 14.26
C VAL A 3 -4.01 -11.95 13.53
N ASP A 4 -3.55 -11.41 12.40
CA ASP A 4 -2.36 -11.87 11.71
C ASP A 4 -1.19 -10.95 12.08
N TRP A 5 -0.13 -11.54 12.63
CA TRP A 5 1.06 -10.83 13.10
C TRP A 5 2.23 -10.92 12.12
N ASN A 6 2.04 -11.55 10.96
CA ASN A 6 3.15 -11.97 10.10
C ASN A 6 3.49 -10.92 9.05
N THR A 7 4.48 -10.07 9.35
CA THR A 7 5.11 -9.17 8.38
C THR A 7 6.45 -9.72 7.93
N THR A 8 6.42 -10.66 6.99
CA THR A 8 7.63 -11.28 6.41
C THR A 8 8.49 -10.28 5.65
N GLU A 9 9.74 -10.65 5.37
CA GLU A 9 10.63 -9.83 4.53
C GLU A 9 10.00 -9.49 3.17
N ALA A 10 9.28 -10.42 2.54
CA ALA A 10 8.62 -10.17 1.26
C ALA A 10 7.59 -9.03 1.34
N ILE A 11 6.85 -8.93 2.45
CA ILE A 11 5.92 -7.83 2.71
C ILE A 11 6.67 -6.50 2.84
N TRP A 12 7.78 -6.49 3.58
CA TRP A 12 8.61 -5.29 3.73
C TRP A 12 9.24 -4.83 2.41
N GLN A 13 9.76 -5.76 1.61
CA GLN A 13 10.30 -5.45 0.29
C GLN A 13 9.21 -4.88 -0.64
N MET A 14 8.01 -5.46 -0.64
CA MET A 14 6.89 -4.98 -1.43
C MET A 14 6.44 -3.57 -1.00
N CYS A 15 6.32 -3.35 0.31
CA CYS A 15 6.05 -2.05 0.92
C CYS A 15 7.08 -0.99 0.49
N GLY A 16 8.37 -1.29 0.63
CA GLY A 16 9.45 -0.36 0.27
C GLY A 16 9.47 0.01 -1.21
N ARG A 17 9.22 -0.97 -2.10
CA ARG A 17 9.11 -0.71 -3.56
C ARG A 17 7.95 0.22 -3.88
N ALA A 18 6.78 -0.02 -3.26
CA ALA A 18 5.59 0.81 -3.47
C ALA A 18 5.79 2.24 -2.94
N TYR A 19 6.39 2.39 -1.75
CA TYR A 19 6.72 3.69 -1.17
C TYR A 19 7.71 4.48 -2.04
N SER A 20 8.79 3.83 -2.50
CA SER A 20 9.76 4.43 -3.41
C SER A 20 9.12 4.88 -4.73
N ALA A 21 8.25 4.04 -5.31
CA ALA A 21 7.53 4.37 -6.54
C ALA A 21 6.58 5.57 -6.34
N TYR A 22 5.87 5.65 -5.21
CA TYR A 22 5.05 6.81 -4.86
C TYR A 22 5.88 8.08 -4.74
N GLY A 23 7.01 8.04 -4.02
CA GLY A 23 7.91 9.19 -3.88
C GLY A 23 8.40 9.71 -5.23
N ARG A 24 8.83 8.81 -6.13
CA ARG A 24 9.24 9.16 -7.50
C ARG A 24 8.11 9.78 -8.32
N ARG A 25 6.88 9.21 -8.26
CA ARG A 25 5.71 9.77 -8.97
C ARG A 25 5.39 11.18 -8.48
N ARG A 26 5.39 11.39 -7.16
CA ARG A 26 5.05 12.67 -6.54
C ARG A 26 6.08 13.76 -6.85
N ALA A 27 7.36 13.41 -6.82
CA ALA A 27 8.44 14.32 -7.21
C ALA A 27 8.28 14.80 -8.66
N ARG A 28 7.94 13.88 -9.58
CA ARG A 28 7.72 14.21 -11.01
C ARG A 28 6.49 15.08 -11.25
N SER A 29 5.45 14.95 -10.44
CA SER A 29 4.21 15.71 -10.61
C SER A 29 4.26 17.11 -9.97
N GLY A 30 5.41 17.57 -9.48
CA GLY A 30 5.53 18.82 -8.71
C GLY A 30 4.81 18.77 -7.35
N GLY A 31 4.41 17.59 -6.87
CA GLY A 31 3.56 17.43 -5.68
C GLY A 31 4.25 17.62 -4.33
N GLY A 32 5.51 18.09 -4.35
CA GLY A 32 6.34 18.26 -3.17
C GLY A 32 6.68 16.95 -2.46
N GLN A 33 7.05 17.06 -1.18
CA GLN A 33 7.45 15.91 -0.36
C GLN A 33 6.31 14.87 -0.23
N PRO A 34 6.64 13.57 -0.06
CA PRO A 34 5.68 12.51 0.25
C PRO A 34 4.79 12.90 1.45
N ARG A 35 3.46 12.82 1.29
CA ARG A 35 2.51 13.07 2.39
C ARG A 35 2.07 11.78 3.10
N ARG A 36 2.19 10.63 2.42
CA ARG A 36 1.76 9.33 2.94
C ARG A 36 2.84 8.71 3.81
N ILE A 37 2.41 8.04 4.87
CA ILE A 37 3.30 7.33 5.79
C ILE A 37 3.56 5.91 5.29
N LEU A 38 4.66 5.31 5.73
CA LEU A 38 5.03 3.94 5.36
C LEU A 38 3.94 2.92 5.71
N ALA A 39 3.17 3.18 6.78
CA ALA A 39 2.10 2.30 7.24
C ALA A 39 1.01 2.05 6.17
N ASP A 40 0.66 3.05 5.35
CA ASP A 40 -0.34 2.90 4.29
C ASP A 40 0.08 1.83 3.26
N PHE A 41 1.39 1.82 2.95
CA PHE A 41 1.98 0.84 2.04
C PHE A 41 2.10 -0.53 2.72
N LEU A 42 2.45 -0.57 4.00
CA LEU A 42 2.52 -1.83 4.75
C LEU A 42 1.15 -2.52 4.81
N ILE A 43 0.07 -1.77 5.04
CA ILE A 43 -1.31 -2.28 5.05
C ILE A 43 -1.65 -2.92 3.69
N GLY A 44 -1.35 -2.23 2.58
CA GLY A 44 -1.63 -2.76 1.25
C GLY A 44 -0.80 -4.00 0.91
N ALA A 45 0.49 -4.00 1.24
CA ALA A 45 1.37 -5.15 1.03
C ALA A 45 0.94 -6.37 1.86
N HIS A 46 0.54 -6.16 3.11
CA HIS A 46 0.07 -7.22 3.99
C HIS A 46 -1.26 -7.81 3.49
N ALA A 47 -2.24 -6.94 3.15
CA ALA A 47 -3.52 -7.39 2.61
C ALA A 47 -3.35 -8.18 1.30
N LEU A 48 -2.46 -7.72 0.40
CA LEU A 48 -2.16 -8.43 -0.84
C LEU A 48 -1.49 -9.79 -0.57
N SER A 49 -0.53 -9.85 0.36
CA SER A 49 0.13 -11.11 0.73
C SER A 49 -0.81 -12.12 1.37
N LEU A 50 -1.86 -11.65 2.07
CA LEU A 50 -2.88 -12.50 2.66
C LEU A 50 -3.97 -12.93 1.66
N GLY A 51 -3.98 -12.38 0.44
CA GLY A 51 -5.10 -12.55 -0.50
C GLY A 51 -6.40 -11.94 0.02
N ALA A 52 -6.32 -10.94 0.91
CA ALA A 52 -7.46 -10.31 1.53
C ALA A 52 -8.06 -9.21 0.64
N THR A 53 -9.33 -8.87 0.88
CA THR A 53 -9.95 -7.65 0.33
C THR A 53 -9.79 -6.51 1.33
N LEU A 54 -9.27 -5.37 0.86
CA LEU A 54 -9.06 -4.20 1.70
C LEU A 54 -10.23 -3.22 1.60
N VAL A 55 -10.85 -2.91 2.73
CA VAL A 55 -11.86 -1.83 2.82
C VAL A 55 -11.14 -0.49 2.97
N THR A 56 -11.44 0.47 2.11
CA THR A 56 -10.76 1.77 2.12
C THR A 56 -11.62 2.89 1.51
N LEU A 57 -11.42 4.12 1.97
CA LEU A 57 -11.94 5.35 1.35
C LEU A 57 -10.99 5.95 0.31
N ASP A 58 -9.78 5.43 0.20
CA ASP A 58 -8.71 5.96 -0.66
C ASP A 58 -8.29 4.89 -1.68
N ASP A 59 -9.22 4.51 -2.55
CA ASP A 59 -8.99 3.46 -3.53
C ASP A 59 -7.89 3.84 -4.53
N THR A 60 -7.79 5.11 -4.89
CA THR A 60 -6.80 5.63 -5.85
C THR A 60 -5.37 5.33 -5.39
N HIS A 61 -5.08 5.50 -4.09
CA HIS A 61 -3.78 5.13 -3.53
C HIS A 61 -3.48 3.65 -3.71
N TYR A 62 -4.39 2.79 -3.22
CA TYR A 62 -4.17 1.35 -3.18
C TYR A 62 -4.17 0.72 -4.57
N ARG A 63 -5.00 1.20 -5.51
CA ARG A 63 -4.93 0.79 -6.93
C ARG A 63 -3.60 1.16 -7.58
N SER A 64 -3.06 2.33 -7.26
CA SER A 64 -1.78 2.78 -7.81
C SER A 64 -0.58 2.04 -7.20
N ALA A 65 -0.66 1.66 -5.92
CA ALA A 65 0.41 0.96 -5.22
C ALA A 65 0.37 -0.56 -5.43
N TYR A 66 -0.83 -1.15 -5.48
CA TYR A 66 -1.09 -2.59 -5.52
C TYR A 66 -2.22 -2.90 -6.52
N PRO A 67 -1.95 -2.89 -7.84
CA PRO A 67 -3.00 -2.97 -8.87
C PRO A 67 -3.90 -4.21 -8.81
N THR A 68 -3.40 -5.31 -8.23
CA THR A 68 -4.11 -6.58 -8.10
C THR A 68 -4.74 -6.80 -6.73
N LEU A 69 -4.66 -5.81 -5.82
CA LEU A 69 -5.29 -5.89 -4.49
C LEU A 69 -6.80 -5.66 -4.63
N PRO A 70 -7.67 -6.61 -4.20
CA PRO A 70 -9.10 -6.39 -4.18
C PRO A 70 -9.46 -5.29 -3.17
N LEU A 71 -10.27 -4.33 -3.60
CA LEU A 71 -10.72 -3.20 -2.78
C LEU A 71 -12.24 -3.16 -2.69
N VAL A 72 -12.75 -2.79 -1.52
CA VAL A 72 -14.15 -2.44 -1.30
C VAL A 72 -14.21 -1.02 -0.73
N MET A 73 -15.06 -0.20 -1.31
CA MET A 73 -15.39 1.11 -0.74
C MET A 73 -16.68 1.00 0.08
N PRO A 74 -16.72 1.58 1.28
CA PRO A 74 -17.93 1.60 2.11
C PRO A 74 -19.01 2.53 1.56
#